data_AF-A0A931ZZB1-F1
#
_entry.id   AF-A0A931ZZB1-F1
#
_cell.length_a   1.000
_cell.length_b   1.000
_cell.length_c   1.000
_cell.angle_alpha   90.00
_cell.angle_beta   90.00
_cell.angle_gamma   90.00
#
_symmetry.space_group_name_H-M   'P 1'
#
loop_
_entity.id
_entity.type
_entity.pdbx_description
1 polymer ?
#
loop_
_entity_poly.entity_id
_entity_poly.type
_entity_poly.pdbx_seq_one_letter_code
_entity_poly.pdbx_strand_id
1 'polypeptide(L)'
;MNNTIESVKRPEAIPLSEADKLAMSLVQPAKDMVSGEVAKELISRDISSVKPEKFFRLGWEGRLALVAGFKPGTKPVVGDRFILDFKENIALSYQTRVEDMLPYGVRAVKWDGDVYERRGNQGFFCGGEYLTMWNKLDITVMAIEDEYSAAAEYKEKFGKSFGGVERSIGEDFVVDGYILAAFLKKAGEGKAGFKGNVREFVEVAAMILQNIEASYGFGDTVQGGHYNPVFLGFALNGLKKYFPGLDKTLWIDVVKEYASAVNFEFKAEDMEKPDVFSSVENFNENNLPDDPVRTDIIGGRPVTAQPVVLMALRLADRDFYIATGEHLVVISDYRSVEEQREIREEFGYTDDSQPSGTGGHSLAAPPGKSFHEKGLAVDIQNWEMAEPYLQAYGLVGGIENDRGHFSMGEMNPGIFRQVALARRERKMKEREA
;
A
#
# COMPACT_ATOMS: atom_id res chain seq x y z
N MET A 1 9.09 54.02 39.00
CA MET A 1 9.34 52.57 39.08
C MET A 1 9.83 52.15 37.70
N ASN A 2 11.14 51.93 37.53
CA ASN A 2 11.75 51.48 36.27
C ASN A 2 11.99 49.98 36.38
N ASN A 3 11.27 49.19 35.58
CA ASN A 3 11.51 47.75 35.46
C ASN A 3 12.57 47.50 34.38
N THR A 4 13.75 47.10 34.84
CA THR A 4 14.83 46.61 33.99
C THR A 4 14.52 45.16 33.59
N ILE A 5 14.39 44.87 32.30
CA ILE A 5 14.24 43.51 31.78
C ILE A 5 15.64 42.90 31.74
N GLU A 6 15.88 41.87 32.56
CA GLU A 6 17.12 41.08 32.51
C GLU A 6 17.14 40.25 31.22
N SER A 7 18.24 40.36 30.47
CA SER A 7 18.49 39.59 29.26
C SER A 7 18.70 38.11 29.60
N VAL A 8 17.78 37.26 29.15
CA VAL A 8 17.94 35.79 29.21
C VAL A 8 19.16 35.39 28.37
N LYS A 9 20.20 34.86 29.03
CA LYS A 9 21.37 34.30 28.35
C LYS A 9 20.94 33.06 27.54
N ARG A 10 21.27 33.04 26.24
CA ARG A 10 21.12 31.84 25.41
C ARG A 10 22.04 30.73 25.94
N PRO A 11 21.55 29.48 26.05
CA PRO A 11 22.42 28.36 26.43
C PRO A 11 23.50 28.14 25.37
N GLU A 12 24.72 27.87 25.82
CA GLU A 12 25.85 27.53 24.96
C GLU A 12 25.57 26.23 24.20
N ALA A 13 25.97 26.20 22.93
CA ALA A 13 25.77 25.05 22.06
C ALA A 13 26.59 23.86 22.58
N ILE A 14 25.91 22.76 22.91
CA ILE A 14 26.56 21.50 23.26
C ILE A 14 27.25 20.97 21.99
N PRO A 15 28.56 20.67 22.03
CA PRO A 15 29.27 20.14 20.88
C PRO A 15 28.73 18.77 20.50
N LEU A 16 28.50 18.58 19.20
CA LEU A 16 28.05 17.31 18.62
C LEU A 16 29.08 16.20 18.87
N SER A 17 28.59 14.98 19.12
CA SER A 17 29.46 13.81 19.30
C SER A 17 30.19 13.46 17.99
N GLU A 18 31.29 12.70 18.06
CA GLU A 18 31.98 12.22 16.85
C GLU A 18 31.07 11.32 15.99
N ALA A 19 30.11 10.62 16.59
CA ALA A 19 29.08 9.86 15.89
C ALA A 19 28.12 10.79 15.12
N ASP A 20 27.76 11.95 15.68
CA ASP A 20 26.93 12.95 15.01
C ASP A 20 27.69 13.69 13.88
N LYS A 21 28.99 13.95 14.06
CA LYS A 21 29.84 14.54 13.01
C LYS A 21 30.03 13.57 11.83
N LEU A 22 30.20 12.28 12.12
CA LEU A 22 30.26 11.22 11.11
C LEU A 22 28.89 11.02 10.44
N ALA A 23 27.80 11.04 11.21
CA ALA A 23 26.44 10.98 10.67
C ALA A 23 26.13 12.17 9.76
N MET A 24 26.64 13.37 10.05
CA MET A 24 26.48 14.57 9.22
C MET A 24 27.36 14.57 7.95
N SER A 25 28.55 13.95 7.97
CA SER A 25 29.37 13.80 6.75
C SER A 25 28.82 12.77 5.77
N LEU A 26 27.95 11.87 6.23
CA LEU A 26 27.23 10.86 5.43
C LEU A 26 25.89 11.38 4.85
N VAL A 27 25.53 12.67 5.06
CA VAL A 27 24.29 13.33 4.60
C VAL A 27 24.41 13.93 3.19
N GLN A 28 25.53 13.76 2.48
CA GLN A 28 25.52 14.09 1.07
C GLN A 28 24.51 13.15 0.38
N PRO A 29 23.41 13.67 -0.23
CA PRO A 29 22.51 12.82 -0.99
C PRO A 29 23.36 12.07 -2.01
N ALA A 30 23.13 10.76 -2.15
CA ALA A 30 23.80 9.94 -3.14
C ALA A 30 23.75 10.68 -4.48
N LYS A 31 24.86 11.34 -4.81
CA LYS A 31 25.00 12.23 -5.97
C LYS A 31 25.09 11.43 -7.27
N ASP A 32 24.84 10.14 -7.17
CA ASP A 32 25.05 9.12 -8.18
C ASP A 32 23.72 8.41 -8.46
N MET A 33 22.68 9.17 -8.77
CA MET A 33 21.72 8.69 -9.75
C MET A 33 22.43 8.72 -11.09
N VAL A 34 22.63 7.54 -11.67
CA VAL A 34 22.90 7.24 -13.08
C VAL A 34 23.49 8.42 -13.86
N SER A 35 24.79 8.34 -14.23
CA SER A 35 25.48 9.37 -15.02
C SER A 35 24.56 9.91 -16.13
N GLY A 36 24.57 11.22 -16.36
CA GLY A 36 23.64 11.88 -17.29
C GLY A 36 23.58 11.27 -18.69
N GLU A 37 24.56 10.44 -19.08
CA GLU A 37 24.56 9.65 -20.31
C GLU A 37 23.53 8.51 -20.31
N VAL A 38 23.41 7.72 -19.25
CA VAL A 38 22.44 6.60 -19.20
C VAL A 38 21.01 7.14 -19.03
N ALA A 39 20.83 8.27 -18.36
CA ALA A 39 19.55 8.98 -18.34
C ALA A 39 19.16 9.47 -19.75
N LYS A 40 20.10 10.04 -20.52
CA LYS A 40 19.87 10.44 -21.92
C LYS A 40 19.53 9.26 -22.83
N GLU A 41 20.23 8.13 -22.65
CA GLU A 41 19.97 6.90 -23.43
C GLU A 41 18.59 6.29 -23.11
N LEU A 42 18.12 6.40 -21.87
CA LEU A 42 16.80 5.93 -21.49
C LEU A 42 15.69 6.88 -21.94
N ILE A 43 15.89 8.20 -21.84
CA ILE A 43 14.90 9.21 -22.25
C ILE A 43 14.64 9.19 -23.76
N SER A 44 15.60 8.71 -24.57
CA SER A 44 15.40 8.53 -26.01
C SER A 44 14.68 7.23 -26.39
N ARG A 45 14.46 6.31 -25.43
CA ARG A 45 13.77 5.04 -25.66
C ARG A 45 12.27 5.21 -25.49
N ASP A 46 11.53 4.38 -26.20
CA ASP A 46 10.08 4.29 -26.02
C ASP A 46 9.76 3.66 -24.66
N ILE A 47 8.96 4.37 -23.85
CA ILE A 47 8.54 3.96 -22.50
C ILE A 47 7.89 2.58 -22.49
N SER A 48 7.22 2.19 -23.58
CA SER A 48 6.63 0.86 -23.81
C SER A 48 7.62 -0.30 -23.57
N SER A 49 8.92 -0.06 -23.76
CA SER A 49 9.99 -1.07 -23.67
C SER A 49 10.83 -1.00 -22.39
N VAL A 50 10.59 -0.01 -21.54
CA VAL A 50 11.43 0.24 -20.36
C VAL A 50 11.03 -0.70 -19.21
N LYS A 51 11.98 -1.53 -18.77
CA LYS A 51 11.76 -2.39 -17.59
C LYS A 51 11.64 -1.57 -16.29
N PRO A 52 10.79 -1.97 -15.32
CA PRO A 52 10.67 -1.31 -14.01
C PRO A 52 12.00 -1.03 -13.32
N GLU A 53 12.90 -2.02 -13.27
CA GLU A 53 14.22 -1.89 -12.64
C GLU A 53 15.07 -0.76 -13.24
N LYS A 54 14.95 -0.50 -14.54
CA LYS A 54 15.67 0.59 -15.22
C LYS A 54 14.99 1.92 -14.99
N PHE A 55 13.65 1.92 -14.99
CA PHE A 55 12.85 3.11 -14.73
C PHE A 55 13.11 3.67 -13.32
N PHE A 56 13.11 2.82 -12.29
CA PHE A 56 13.35 3.26 -10.90
C PHE A 56 14.80 3.66 -10.60
N ARG A 57 15.74 3.39 -11.50
CA ARG A 57 17.11 3.94 -11.42
C ARG A 57 17.18 5.39 -11.89
N LEU A 58 16.16 5.88 -12.59
CA LEU A 58 16.09 7.26 -13.04
C LEU A 58 15.68 8.19 -11.89
N GLY A 59 16.25 9.40 -11.89
CA GLY A 59 15.75 10.50 -11.07
C GLY A 59 14.29 10.80 -11.37
N TRP A 60 13.62 11.49 -10.45
CA TRP A 60 12.25 11.96 -10.68
C TRP A 60 12.15 12.76 -12.01
N GLU A 61 13.17 13.55 -12.35
CA GLU A 61 13.26 14.29 -13.62
C GLU A 61 13.22 13.34 -14.84
N GLY A 62 14.02 12.28 -14.81
CA GLY A 62 14.09 11.32 -15.91
C GLY A 62 12.81 10.49 -16.04
N ARG A 63 12.18 10.17 -14.91
CA ARG A 63 10.88 9.49 -14.88
C ARG A 63 9.78 10.38 -15.46
N LEU A 64 9.68 11.64 -15.03
CA LEU A 64 8.71 12.60 -15.61
C LEU A 64 9.00 12.91 -17.08
N ALA A 65 10.27 12.97 -17.48
CA ALA A 65 10.62 13.18 -18.89
C ALA A 65 10.06 12.07 -19.78
N LEU A 66 10.14 10.83 -19.29
CA LEU A 66 9.64 9.66 -20.00
C LEU A 66 8.12 9.59 -20.09
N VAL A 67 7.40 9.87 -19.01
CA VAL A 67 5.94 9.63 -18.95
C VAL A 67 5.10 10.88 -19.17
N ALA A 68 5.66 12.07 -18.97
CA ALA A 68 4.94 13.34 -19.04
C ALA A 68 5.60 14.37 -19.98
N GLY A 69 6.68 13.99 -20.68
CA GLY A 69 7.42 14.90 -21.55
C GLY A 69 8.10 16.06 -20.81
N PHE A 70 8.33 15.91 -19.50
CA PHE A 70 8.99 16.92 -18.68
C PHE A 70 10.43 17.19 -19.13
N LYS A 71 10.87 18.44 -19.05
CA LYS A 71 12.24 18.82 -19.46
C LYS A 71 13.22 18.57 -18.30
N PRO A 72 14.20 17.66 -18.43
CA PRO A 72 15.20 17.44 -17.39
C PRO A 72 15.97 18.73 -17.03
N GLY A 73 16.35 18.87 -15.76
CA GLY A 73 17.02 20.07 -15.23
C GLY A 73 16.09 21.27 -14.98
N THR A 74 14.78 21.11 -15.10
CA THR A 74 13.79 22.09 -14.62
C THR A 74 13.13 21.57 -13.36
N LYS A 75 12.65 22.46 -12.48
CA LYS A 75 11.85 22.09 -11.30
C LYS A 75 10.37 22.26 -11.62
N PRO A 76 9.46 21.40 -11.11
CA PRO A 76 8.04 21.68 -11.12
C PRO A 76 7.76 23.01 -10.44
N VAL A 77 6.73 23.70 -10.89
CA VAL A 77 6.17 24.90 -10.26
C VAL A 77 4.68 24.70 -9.95
N VAL A 78 4.14 25.49 -9.02
CA VAL A 78 2.70 25.48 -8.75
C VAL A 78 1.95 25.86 -10.03
N GLY A 79 0.93 25.06 -10.37
CA GLY A 79 0.16 25.17 -11.61
C GLY A 79 0.66 24.29 -12.75
N ASP A 80 1.85 23.67 -12.64
CA ASP A 80 2.30 22.68 -13.62
C ASP A 80 1.32 21.50 -13.68
N ARG A 81 0.97 21.12 -14.90
CA ARG A 81 0.10 19.98 -15.19
C ARG A 81 0.92 18.82 -15.76
N PHE A 82 0.81 17.66 -15.16
CA PHE A 82 1.44 16.43 -15.64
C PHE A 82 0.38 15.40 -16.01
N ILE A 83 0.46 14.90 -17.24
CA ILE A 83 -0.27 13.72 -17.67
C ILE A 83 0.73 12.57 -17.64
N LEU A 84 0.60 11.68 -16.64
CA LEU A 84 1.51 10.56 -16.43
C LEU A 84 1.08 9.39 -17.31
N ASP A 85 1.60 9.34 -18.54
CA ASP A 85 1.26 8.34 -19.55
C ASP A 85 2.38 7.30 -19.70
N PHE A 86 2.13 6.09 -19.21
CA PHE A 86 3.02 4.94 -19.36
C PHE A 86 2.81 4.22 -20.70
N LYS A 87 1.93 4.74 -21.57
CA LYS A 87 1.51 4.14 -22.84
C LYS A 87 1.01 2.71 -22.62
N GLU A 88 1.63 1.75 -23.30
CA GLU A 88 1.34 0.32 -23.20
C GLU A 88 2.20 -0.38 -22.13
N ASN A 89 3.02 0.35 -21.38
CA ASN A 89 3.85 -0.23 -20.32
C ASN A 89 3.04 -0.42 -19.02
N ILE A 90 2.19 -1.43 -19.03
CA ILE A 90 1.30 -1.73 -17.91
C ILE A 90 2.12 -2.12 -16.66
N ALA A 91 3.25 -2.80 -16.83
CA ALA A 91 4.15 -3.15 -15.72
C ALA A 91 4.59 -1.91 -14.93
N LEU A 92 4.92 -0.81 -15.62
CA LEU A 92 5.28 0.43 -14.96
C LEU A 92 4.08 1.12 -14.32
N SER A 93 2.91 1.15 -14.98
CA SER A 93 1.74 1.83 -14.42
C SER A 93 1.28 1.24 -13.09
N TYR A 94 1.40 -0.08 -12.92
CA TYR A 94 1.03 -0.76 -11.67
C TYR A 94 2.08 -0.65 -10.57
N GLN A 95 3.36 -0.53 -10.94
CA GLN A 95 4.45 -0.53 -9.96
C GLN A 95 4.90 0.86 -9.51
N THR A 96 4.52 1.88 -10.27
CA THR A 96 4.90 3.28 -10.02
C THR A 96 3.80 3.98 -9.25
N ARG A 97 4.17 4.77 -8.25
CA ARG A 97 3.22 5.59 -7.48
C ARG A 97 3.45 7.07 -7.77
N VAL A 98 2.48 7.91 -7.44
CA VAL A 98 2.56 9.34 -7.78
C VAL A 98 3.72 10.02 -7.06
N GLU A 99 4.00 9.62 -5.83
CA GLU A 99 5.14 10.08 -5.03
C GLU A 99 6.49 9.68 -5.63
N ASP A 100 6.54 8.56 -6.37
CA ASP A 100 7.76 8.13 -7.06
C ASP A 100 8.07 9.07 -8.24
N MET A 101 7.06 9.73 -8.80
CA MET A 101 7.20 10.59 -9.98
C MET A 101 7.60 12.02 -9.64
N LEU A 102 7.19 12.52 -8.49
CA LEU A 102 7.32 13.93 -8.13
C LEU A 102 8.42 14.14 -7.07
N PRO A 103 9.19 15.23 -7.13
CA PRO A 103 10.16 15.54 -6.09
C PRO A 103 9.46 15.77 -4.74
N TYR A 104 10.17 15.49 -3.65
CA TYR A 104 9.61 15.60 -2.29
C TYR A 104 9.08 16.99 -1.91
N GLY A 105 9.63 18.03 -2.54
CA GLY A 105 9.15 19.40 -2.38
C GLY A 105 7.74 19.61 -2.91
N VAL A 106 7.20 18.76 -3.79
CA VAL A 106 5.78 18.85 -4.20
C VAL A 106 4.89 18.32 -3.07
N ARG A 107 4.22 19.24 -2.38
CA ARG A 107 3.43 18.96 -1.16
C ARG A 107 1.95 18.76 -1.42
N ALA A 108 1.42 19.21 -2.56
CA ALA A 108 0.03 18.93 -2.91
C ALA A 108 -0.15 18.83 -4.42
N VAL A 109 -1.06 17.96 -4.85
CA VAL A 109 -1.51 17.85 -6.24
C VAL A 109 -3.03 17.85 -6.29
N LYS A 110 -3.60 18.35 -7.38
CA LYS A 110 -5.01 18.27 -7.67
C LYS A 110 -5.27 17.21 -8.72
N TRP A 111 -6.23 16.34 -8.46
CA TRP A 111 -6.76 15.36 -9.42
C TRP A 111 -8.28 15.32 -9.28
N ASP A 112 -8.98 15.31 -10.41
CA ASP A 112 -10.44 15.23 -10.50
C ASP A 112 -11.22 16.20 -9.57
N GLY A 113 -10.69 17.41 -9.37
CA GLY A 113 -11.31 18.42 -8.51
C GLY A 113 -10.80 18.41 -7.06
N ASP A 114 -10.32 17.27 -6.58
CA ASP A 114 -9.84 17.09 -5.22
C ASP A 114 -8.36 17.42 -5.06
N VAL A 115 -7.99 17.94 -3.89
CA VAL A 115 -6.60 18.26 -3.53
C VAL A 115 -6.07 17.17 -2.63
N TYR A 116 -5.04 16.48 -3.11
CA TYR A 116 -4.32 15.47 -2.37
C TYR A 116 -3.05 16.07 -1.80
N GLU A 117 -2.90 15.98 -0.48
CA GLU A 117 -1.75 16.50 0.24
C GLU A 117 -0.74 15.38 0.52
N ARG A 118 0.53 15.69 0.33
CA ARG A 118 1.63 14.78 0.63
C ARG A 118 1.86 14.79 2.14
N ARG A 119 1.81 13.63 2.78
CA ARG A 119 2.14 13.45 4.20
C ARG A 119 3.56 12.93 4.35
N GLY A 120 4.46 13.71 4.93
CA GLY A 120 5.89 13.38 4.96
C GLY A 120 6.46 13.12 3.55
N ASN A 121 7.24 12.05 3.39
CA ASN A 121 7.73 11.56 2.09
C ASN A 121 6.75 10.65 1.32
N GLN A 122 5.51 10.51 1.79
CA GLN A 122 4.60 9.46 1.32
C GLN A 122 3.80 9.91 0.10
N GLY A 123 2.93 9.01 -0.35
CA GLY A 123 1.89 9.29 -1.35
C GLY A 123 1.04 10.51 -1.00
N PHE A 124 0.26 10.94 -1.99
CA PHE A 124 -0.66 12.06 -1.85
C PHE A 124 -2.01 11.56 -1.32
N PHE A 125 -2.61 12.27 -0.39
CA PHE A 125 -3.78 11.80 0.37
C PHE A 125 -4.92 12.82 0.37
N CYS A 126 -6.16 12.35 0.17
CA CYS A 126 -7.38 13.16 0.28
C CYS A 126 -8.46 12.33 0.95
N GLY A 127 -9.13 12.87 1.98
CA GLY A 127 -10.36 12.28 2.52
C GLY A 127 -10.27 10.85 3.06
N GLY A 128 -9.09 10.33 3.40
CA GLY A 128 -8.94 8.93 3.81
C GLY A 128 -8.22 8.05 2.78
N GLU A 129 -8.01 8.54 1.57
CA GLU A 129 -7.61 7.74 0.41
C GLU A 129 -6.30 8.25 -0.20
N TYR A 130 -5.46 7.32 -0.66
CA TYR A 130 -4.25 7.64 -1.42
C TYR A 130 -4.58 7.85 -2.88
N LEU A 131 -3.96 8.86 -3.49
CA LEU A 131 -3.92 9.02 -4.93
C LEU A 131 -3.13 7.85 -5.52
N THR A 132 -3.86 6.92 -6.12
CA THR A 132 -3.28 5.76 -6.79
C THR A 132 -2.84 6.17 -8.20
N MET A 133 -1.75 5.57 -8.67
CA MET A 133 -1.31 5.77 -10.05
C MET A 133 -2.22 4.98 -10.99
N TRP A 134 -2.69 5.63 -12.05
CA TRP A 134 -3.21 4.97 -13.24
C TRP A 134 -2.53 5.53 -14.48
N ASN A 135 -2.61 4.77 -15.57
CA ASN A 135 -2.15 5.26 -16.85
C ASN A 135 -2.95 6.52 -17.25
N LYS A 136 -2.25 7.56 -17.73
CA LYS A 136 -2.80 8.87 -18.07
C LYS A 136 -3.37 9.64 -16.88
N LEU A 137 -2.82 9.43 -15.68
CA LEU A 137 -3.16 10.24 -14.51
C LEU A 137 -2.83 11.71 -14.79
N ASP A 138 -3.85 12.56 -14.75
CA ASP A 138 -3.75 13.99 -15.02
C ASP A 138 -3.79 14.79 -13.72
N ILE A 139 -2.63 15.25 -13.28
CA ILE A 139 -2.45 15.96 -12.01
C ILE A 139 -1.97 17.39 -12.24
N THR A 140 -2.39 18.30 -11.37
CA THR A 140 -1.87 19.66 -11.32
C THR A 140 -1.16 19.91 -10.00
N VAL A 141 0.05 20.45 -10.02
CA VAL A 141 0.79 20.80 -8.80
C VAL A 141 0.12 21.97 -8.10
N MET A 142 -0.23 21.80 -6.82
CA MET A 142 -0.94 22.80 -6.02
C MET A 142 -0.06 23.47 -4.97
N ALA A 143 0.94 22.76 -4.44
CA ALA A 143 1.84 23.30 -3.44
C ALA A 143 3.25 22.74 -3.61
N ILE A 144 4.24 23.62 -3.45
CA ILE A 144 5.66 23.28 -3.42
C ILE A 144 6.31 23.93 -2.20
N GLU A 145 7.19 23.17 -1.55
CA GLU A 145 8.05 23.61 -0.46
C GLU A 145 9.51 23.38 -0.89
N ASP A 146 10.15 24.44 -1.40
CA ASP A 146 11.48 24.36 -2.03
C ASP A 146 12.60 23.94 -1.07
N GLU A 147 12.44 24.25 0.22
CA GLU A 147 13.39 23.91 1.29
C GLU A 147 13.01 22.64 2.03
N TYR A 148 12.00 21.90 1.55
CA TYR A 148 11.54 20.68 2.20
C TYR A 148 12.69 19.67 2.31
N SER A 149 12.91 19.21 3.54
CA SER A 149 13.86 18.18 3.85
C SER A 149 13.17 17.15 4.71
N ALA A 150 12.96 15.96 4.15
CA ALA A 150 12.48 14.83 4.90
C ALA A 150 13.29 14.62 6.17
N ALA A 151 14.63 14.69 6.05
CA ALA A 151 15.54 14.59 7.19
C ALA A 151 15.29 15.66 8.26
N ALA A 152 14.93 16.88 7.86
CA ALA A 152 14.58 17.95 8.81
C ALA A 152 13.22 17.68 9.46
N GLU A 153 12.21 17.30 8.69
CA GLU A 153 10.89 16.91 9.22
C GLU A 153 11.00 15.72 10.17
N TYR A 154 11.77 14.68 9.82
CA TYR A 154 12.07 13.55 10.70
C TYR A 154 12.81 14.02 11.95
N LYS A 155 13.83 14.87 11.83
CA LYS A 155 14.58 15.36 12.99
C LYS A 155 13.71 16.22 13.92
N GLU A 156 12.80 17.00 13.36
CA GLU A 156 11.82 17.79 14.10
C GLU A 156 10.82 16.89 14.82
N LYS A 157 10.25 15.92 14.12
CA LYS A 157 9.23 15.00 14.64
C LYS A 157 9.78 13.94 15.61
N PHE A 158 11.03 13.51 15.44
CA PHE A 158 11.65 12.43 16.24
C PHE A 158 12.78 12.92 17.19
N GLY A 159 13.12 14.21 17.15
CA GLY A 159 14.02 14.86 18.12
C GLY A 159 15.51 14.49 18.02
N LYS A 160 16.32 15.11 18.91
CA LYS A 160 17.80 14.91 19.01
C LYS A 160 18.21 13.60 19.72
N SER A 161 17.26 12.80 20.19
CA SER A 161 17.56 11.63 21.01
C SER A 161 16.70 10.44 20.60
N PHE A 162 17.18 9.68 19.62
CA PHE A 162 16.76 8.28 19.41
C PHE A 162 17.07 7.35 20.62
N GLY A 163 17.68 7.89 21.69
CA GLY A 163 18.05 7.18 22.92
C GLY A 163 17.05 7.29 24.09
N GLY A 164 15.89 7.92 23.89
CA GLY A 164 14.83 8.00 24.90
C GLY A 164 13.48 7.87 24.21
N VAL A 165 12.97 6.65 24.09
CA VAL A 165 11.66 6.35 23.48
C VAL A 165 10.56 6.75 24.46
N GLU A 166 10.30 8.05 24.60
CA GLU A 166 9.03 8.56 25.13
C GLU A 166 8.23 9.20 24.00
N ARG A 167 7.03 8.66 23.82
CA ARG A 167 6.09 8.93 22.75
C ARG A 167 5.72 10.41 22.64
N SER A 168 6.12 11.05 21.55
CA SER A 168 5.25 12.00 20.86
C SER A 168 5.59 11.93 19.37
N ILE A 169 5.02 10.93 18.71
CA ILE A 169 5.09 10.84 17.26
C ILE A 169 3.98 11.76 16.74
N GLY A 170 4.35 12.81 16.00
CA GLY A 170 3.39 13.80 15.48
C GLY A 170 2.32 13.16 14.59
N GLU A 171 1.18 13.86 14.44
CA GLU A 171 -0.07 13.37 13.83
C GLU A 171 0.05 12.79 12.40
N ASP A 172 1.16 13.05 11.68
CA ASP A 172 1.33 12.63 10.28
C ASP A 172 2.24 11.41 10.07
N PHE A 173 2.95 10.93 11.09
CA PHE A 173 3.88 9.80 10.96
C PHE A 173 3.46 8.68 11.89
N VAL A 174 3.00 7.55 11.35
CA VAL A 174 2.33 6.50 12.15
C VAL A 174 3.14 5.21 12.22
N VAL A 175 4.46 5.28 12.06
CA VAL A 175 5.32 4.08 12.24
C VAL A 175 5.67 3.89 13.70
N ASP A 176 5.45 2.68 14.21
CA ASP A 176 5.84 2.32 15.57
C ASP A 176 7.35 2.57 15.82
N GLY A 177 7.68 3.40 16.80
CA GLY A 177 9.07 3.72 17.15
C GLY A 177 9.90 2.49 17.56
N TYR A 178 9.27 1.46 18.12
CA TYR A 178 9.97 0.23 18.51
C TYR A 178 10.48 -0.54 17.30
N ILE A 179 9.75 -0.56 16.17
CA ILE A 179 10.22 -1.29 14.97
C ILE A 179 11.39 -0.55 14.32
N LEU A 180 11.38 0.79 14.35
CA LEU A 180 12.51 1.60 13.87
C LEU A 180 13.75 1.41 14.73
N ALA A 181 13.60 1.35 16.05
CA ALA A 181 14.69 1.04 16.96
C ALA A 181 15.28 -0.36 16.70
N ALA A 182 14.42 -1.35 16.45
CA ALA A 182 14.85 -2.70 16.09
C ALA A 182 15.65 -2.72 14.77
N PHE A 183 15.21 -1.96 13.75
CA PHE A 183 15.96 -1.80 12.50
C PHE A 183 17.35 -1.20 12.72
N LEU A 184 17.43 -0.08 13.43
CA LEU A 184 18.69 0.59 13.71
C LEU A 184 19.68 -0.34 14.43
N LYS A 185 19.19 -1.06 15.45
CA LYS A 185 19.99 -2.00 16.21
C LYS A 185 20.53 -3.11 15.31
N LYS A 186 19.66 -3.81 14.59
CA LYS A 186 20.05 -4.99 13.80
C LYS A 186 20.86 -4.65 12.55
N ALA A 187 20.53 -3.55 11.87
CA ALA A 187 21.32 -3.07 10.75
C ALA A 187 22.70 -2.55 11.22
N GLY A 188 22.77 -1.91 12.38
CA GLY A 188 24.01 -1.42 12.99
C GLY A 188 24.94 -2.52 13.52
N GLU A 189 24.40 -3.69 13.90
CA GLU A 189 25.19 -4.86 14.32
C GLU A 189 26.03 -5.46 13.17
N GLY A 190 25.86 -5.00 11.93
CA GLY A 190 26.67 -5.40 10.76
C GLY A 190 26.51 -6.88 10.36
N LYS A 191 25.51 -7.57 10.92
CA LYS A 191 25.44 -9.02 10.94
C LYS A 191 24.74 -9.69 9.75
N ALA A 192 24.21 -8.96 8.77
CA ALA A 192 23.45 -9.62 7.72
C ALA A 192 23.48 -8.86 6.39
N GLY A 193 24.60 -8.95 5.67
CA GLY A 193 24.67 -8.66 4.22
C GLY A 193 24.39 -7.22 3.77
N PHE A 194 23.92 -6.34 4.64
CA PHE A 194 23.61 -4.96 4.31
C PHE A 194 24.88 -4.11 4.32
N LYS A 195 25.41 -3.84 3.12
CA LYS A 195 26.56 -2.93 2.90
C LYS A 195 26.14 -1.48 2.66
N GLY A 196 24.86 -1.15 2.84
CA GLY A 196 24.29 0.15 2.52
C GLY A 196 24.29 1.13 3.69
N ASN A 197 23.72 2.32 3.46
CA ASN A 197 23.51 3.32 4.48
C ASN A 197 22.38 2.89 5.43
N VAL A 198 22.70 2.61 6.70
CA VAL A 198 21.73 2.14 7.71
C VAL A 198 20.56 3.11 7.87
N ARG A 199 20.81 4.41 7.76
CA ARG A 199 19.78 5.43 7.86
C ARG A 199 18.80 5.36 6.68
N GLU A 200 19.33 5.29 5.46
CA GLU A 200 18.52 5.16 4.25
C GLU A 200 17.63 3.91 4.31
N PHE A 201 18.18 2.80 4.79
CA PHE A 201 17.41 1.58 5.00
C PHE A 201 16.26 1.75 5.99
N VAL A 202 16.50 2.40 7.13
CA VAL A 202 15.47 2.65 8.14
C VAL A 202 14.40 3.61 7.60
N GLU A 203 14.79 4.64 6.85
CA GLU A 203 13.86 5.58 6.21
C GLU A 203 12.96 4.88 5.18
N VAL A 204 13.54 4.02 4.33
CA VAL A 204 12.77 3.23 3.35
C VAL A 204 11.89 2.20 4.06
N ALA A 205 12.38 1.55 5.12
CA ALA A 205 11.59 0.61 5.92
C ALA A 205 10.38 1.28 6.59
N ALA A 206 10.59 2.44 7.20
CA ALA A 206 9.52 3.25 7.79
C ALA A 206 8.48 3.63 6.73
N MET A 207 8.93 4.13 5.59
CA MET A 207 8.05 4.50 4.47
C MET A 207 7.21 3.30 4.01
N ILE A 208 7.80 2.12 3.87
CA ILE A 208 7.07 0.92 3.43
C ILE A 208 6.05 0.48 4.47
N LEU A 209 6.45 0.41 5.75
CA LEU A 209 5.55 0.04 6.83
C LEU A 209 4.33 0.96 6.88
N GLN A 210 4.54 2.27 6.81
CA GLN A 210 3.44 3.23 6.84
C GLN A 210 2.56 3.15 5.59
N ASN A 211 3.14 2.99 4.40
CA ASN A 211 2.35 2.89 3.16
C ASN A 211 1.48 1.63 3.17
N ILE A 212 2.03 0.51 3.65
CA ILE A 212 1.27 -0.74 3.75
C ILE A 212 0.21 -0.62 4.83
N GLU A 213 0.56 -0.15 6.02
CA GLU A 213 -0.43 0.12 7.08
C GLU A 213 -1.58 0.99 6.60
N ALA A 214 -1.29 2.05 5.87
CA ALA A 214 -2.31 2.97 5.38
C ALA A 214 -3.15 2.37 4.23
N SER A 215 -2.60 1.40 3.49
CA SER A 215 -3.32 0.66 2.44
C SER A 215 -4.24 -0.43 3.02
N TYR A 216 -3.83 -1.09 4.10
CA TYR A 216 -4.56 -2.21 4.72
C TYR A 216 -5.43 -1.80 5.92
N GLY A 217 -5.21 -0.60 6.48
CA GLY A 217 -5.91 -0.08 7.65
C GLY A 217 -5.33 -0.60 8.98
N PHE A 218 -5.36 0.27 10.00
CA PHE A 218 -4.70 0.08 11.30
C PHE A 218 -5.17 -1.16 12.11
N GLY A 219 -6.36 -1.70 11.84
CA GLY A 219 -7.00 -2.70 12.71
C GLY A 219 -6.40 -4.11 12.61
N ASP A 220 -6.11 -4.57 11.39
CA ASP A 220 -5.55 -5.91 11.17
C ASP A 220 -4.02 -5.91 11.22
N THR A 221 -3.41 -4.72 11.26
CA THR A 221 -1.96 -4.53 11.26
C THR A 221 -1.40 -4.28 12.65
N VAL A 222 -2.24 -3.90 13.63
CA VAL A 222 -1.82 -3.48 14.98
C VAL A 222 -2.58 -4.23 16.07
N GLN A 223 -1.85 -4.96 16.91
CA GLN A 223 -2.34 -5.55 18.16
C GLN A 223 -1.84 -4.72 19.34
N GLY A 224 -2.68 -4.35 20.30
CA GLY A 224 -2.23 -3.65 21.52
C GLY A 224 -1.51 -2.31 21.30
N GLY A 225 -1.71 -1.64 20.16
CA GLY A 225 -1.03 -0.39 19.79
C GLY A 225 0.34 -0.59 19.14
N HIS A 226 0.68 -1.82 18.78
CA HIS A 226 1.93 -2.25 18.17
C HIS A 226 1.64 -3.09 16.92
N TYR A 227 2.48 -3.00 15.89
CA TYR A 227 2.36 -3.86 14.73
C TYR A 227 2.33 -5.35 15.12
N ASN A 228 1.38 -6.11 14.58
CA ASN A 228 1.42 -7.55 14.80
C ASN A 228 2.57 -8.16 13.97
N PRO A 229 3.19 -9.26 14.43
CA PRO A 229 4.35 -9.82 13.74
C PRO A 229 4.07 -10.35 12.33
N VAL A 230 2.82 -10.73 12.05
CA VAL A 230 2.37 -11.24 10.75
C VAL A 230 2.36 -10.13 9.70
N PHE A 231 1.81 -8.97 10.04
CA PHE A 231 1.86 -7.75 9.25
C PHE A 231 3.30 -7.33 8.99
N LEU A 232 4.17 -7.38 10.00
CA LEU A 232 5.60 -7.11 9.79
C LEU A 232 6.19 -8.12 8.81
N GLY A 233 5.90 -9.41 8.93
CA GLY A 233 6.30 -10.43 7.95
C GLY A 233 5.95 -10.04 6.51
N PHE A 234 4.69 -9.66 6.30
CA PHE A 234 4.17 -9.21 5.02
C PHE A 234 4.85 -7.91 4.53
N ALA A 235 4.86 -6.87 5.37
CA ALA A 235 5.35 -5.55 5.01
C ALA A 235 6.86 -5.56 4.70
N LEU A 236 7.62 -6.32 5.50
CA LEU A 236 9.07 -6.43 5.35
C LEU A 236 9.47 -7.26 4.13
N ASN A 237 8.61 -8.15 3.64
CA ASN A 237 8.83 -8.82 2.36
C ASN A 237 8.88 -7.81 1.20
N GLY A 238 8.10 -6.72 1.27
CA GLY A 238 8.09 -5.64 0.28
C GLY A 238 9.43 -4.90 0.16
N LEU A 239 10.23 -4.86 1.23
CA LEU A 239 11.54 -4.20 1.22
C LEU A 239 12.58 -4.94 0.36
N LYS A 240 12.38 -6.22 0.04
CA LYS A 240 13.24 -6.96 -0.92
C LYS A 240 13.28 -6.29 -2.29
N LYS A 241 12.20 -5.60 -2.70
CA LYS A 241 12.15 -4.83 -3.96
C LYS A 241 13.21 -3.72 -3.99
N TYR A 242 13.44 -3.07 -2.86
CA TYR A 242 14.36 -1.94 -2.72
C TYR A 242 15.77 -2.39 -2.37
N PHE A 243 15.90 -3.52 -1.68
CA PHE A 243 17.17 -4.09 -1.25
C PHE A 243 17.28 -5.57 -1.68
N PRO A 244 17.49 -5.86 -2.98
CA PRO A 244 17.45 -7.23 -3.54
C PRO A 244 18.57 -8.18 -3.06
N GLY A 245 19.38 -7.77 -2.09
CA GLY A 245 20.39 -8.62 -1.43
C GLY A 245 20.24 -8.68 0.09
N LEU A 246 19.13 -8.16 0.65
CA LEU A 246 18.92 -8.21 2.09
C LEU A 246 18.57 -9.64 2.52
N ASP A 247 19.35 -10.17 3.45
CA ASP A 247 19.18 -11.52 3.97
C ASP A 247 17.83 -11.63 4.72
N LYS A 248 17.08 -12.72 4.46
CA LYS A 248 15.83 -13.04 5.17
C LYS A 248 16.05 -13.08 6.69
N THR A 249 17.24 -13.44 7.14
CA THR A 249 17.61 -13.48 8.56
C THR A 249 17.53 -12.10 9.23
N LEU A 250 17.90 -11.02 8.53
CA LEU A 250 17.88 -9.67 9.10
C LEU A 250 16.47 -9.25 9.52
N TRP A 251 15.47 -9.51 8.67
CA TRP A 251 14.07 -9.16 8.98
C TRP A 251 13.55 -9.97 10.15
N ILE A 252 13.85 -11.27 10.18
CA ILE A 252 13.46 -12.15 11.29
C ILE A 252 14.06 -11.63 12.59
N ASP A 253 15.32 -11.20 12.58
CA ASP A 253 16.00 -10.65 13.75
C ASP A 253 15.44 -9.29 14.17
N VAL A 254 15.05 -8.44 13.21
CA VAL A 254 14.34 -7.18 13.49
C VAL A 254 12.98 -7.45 14.12
N VAL A 255 12.19 -8.37 13.57
CA VAL A 255 10.86 -8.70 14.12
C VAL A 255 10.98 -9.36 15.50
N LYS A 256 11.98 -10.22 15.72
CA LYS A 256 12.27 -10.77 17.06
C LYS A 256 12.63 -9.68 18.07
N GLU A 257 13.50 -8.77 17.69
CA GLU A 257 13.91 -7.65 18.55
C GLU A 257 12.71 -6.77 18.88
N TYR A 258 11.91 -6.45 17.88
CA TYR A 258 10.67 -5.69 18.04
C TYR A 258 9.68 -6.41 18.97
N ALA A 259 9.36 -7.67 18.68
CA ALA A 259 8.43 -8.48 19.46
C ALA A 259 8.89 -8.60 20.92
N SER A 260 10.19 -8.76 21.16
CA SER A 260 10.75 -8.74 22.51
C SER A 260 10.58 -7.39 23.20
N ALA A 261 10.71 -6.28 22.48
CA ALA A 261 10.57 -4.95 23.04
C ALA A 261 9.12 -4.60 23.42
N VAL A 262 8.15 -5.15 22.70
CA VAL A 262 6.71 -4.93 22.94
C VAL A 262 6.01 -6.09 23.65
N ASN A 263 6.79 -7.10 24.08
CA ASN A 263 6.31 -8.30 24.77
C ASN A 263 5.28 -9.13 23.97
N PHE A 264 5.54 -9.35 22.68
CA PHE A 264 4.77 -10.26 21.82
C PHE A 264 5.47 -11.61 21.65
N GLU A 265 4.65 -12.66 21.64
CA GLU A 265 5.09 -13.98 21.19
C GLU A 265 5.25 -13.93 19.67
N PHE A 266 6.45 -14.25 19.19
CA PHE A 266 6.76 -14.31 17.76
C PHE A 266 7.32 -15.67 17.40
N LYS A 267 6.75 -16.32 16.39
CA LYS A 267 7.28 -17.55 15.79
C LYS A 267 7.79 -17.24 14.40
N ALA A 268 8.98 -17.71 14.07
CA ALA A 268 9.57 -17.44 12.75
C ALA A 268 8.69 -18.00 11.61
N GLU A 269 7.97 -19.10 11.88
CA GLU A 269 6.99 -19.69 10.96
C GLU A 269 5.86 -18.72 10.58
N ASP A 270 5.52 -17.75 11.44
CA ASP A 270 4.48 -16.74 11.17
C ASP A 270 4.89 -15.79 10.04
N MET A 271 6.20 -15.65 9.76
CA MET A 271 6.70 -14.90 8.59
C MET A 271 6.76 -15.74 7.30
N GLU A 272 6.53 -17.05 7.37
CA GLU A 272 6.60 -17.95 6.22
C GLU A 272 5.23 -18.24 5.61
N LYS A 273 4.15 -17.89 6.32
CA LYS A 273 2.76 -18.09 5.88
C LYS A 273 2.09 -16.73 5.69
N PRO A 274 2.16 -16.13 4.48
CA PRO A 274 1.33 -14.96 4.16
C PRO A 274 -0.17 -15.28 4.06
N ASP A 275 -0.60 -16.54 4.28
CA ASP A 275 -2.01 -16.92 4.43
C ASP A 275 -2.57 -16.45 5.79
N VAL A 276 -2.77 -15.14 5.92
CA VAL A 276 -3.16 -14.50 7.19
C VAL A 276 -4.68 -14.57 7.44
N PHE A 277 -5.49 -15.06 6.50
CA PHE A 277 -6.95 -14.91 6.60
C PHE A 277 -7.77 -16.18 6.87
N SER A 278 -7.12 -17.31 7.17
CA SER A 278 -7.83 -18.57 7.45
C SER A 278 -7.79 -18.95 8.94
N SER A 279 -8.70 -18.40 9.74
CA SER A 279 -9.45 -19.17 10.75
C SER A 279 -10.41 -18.29 11.53
N VAL A 280 -11.66 -18.75 11.67
CA VAL A 280 -12.38 -18.97 12.95
C VAL A 280 -13.88 -19.18 12.64
N GLU A 281 -14.37 -20.33 13.09
CA GLU A 281 -15.76 -20.78 13.01
C GLU A 281 -16.72 -19.94 13.88
N ASN A 282 -17.99 -19.88 13.43
CA ASN A 282 -19.16 -19.15 13.95
C ASN A 282 -19.39 -17.75 13.37
N PHE A 283 -20.06 -17.71 12.21
CA PHE A 283 -20.57 -16.50 11.54
C PHE A 283 -22.09 -16.57 11.36
N ASN A 284 -22.74 -15.41 11.34
CA ASN A 284 -24.17 -15.24 11.06
C ASN A 284 -24.31 -14.31 9.84
N GLU A 285 -24.90 -14.81 8.76
CA GLU A 285 -25.05 -14.15 7.44
C GLU A 285 -25.71 -12.76 7.49
N ASN A 286 -26.35 -12.40 8.61
CA ASN A 286 -27.09 -11.15 8.78
C ASN A 286 -26.22 -9.91 9.06
N ASN A 287 -24.88 -10.01 9.09
CA ASN A 287 -23.97 -8.91 9.47
C ASN A 287 -22.91 -8.55 8.41
N LEU A 288 -23.21 -8.76 7.12
CA LEU A 288 -22.30 -8.30 6.06
C LEU A 288 -22.21 -6.76 6.05
N PRO A 289 -21.03 -6.18 5.77
CA PRO A 289 -20.91 -4.74 5.61
C PRO A 289 -21.79 -4.26 4.45
N ASP A 290 -22.67 -3.32 4.74
CA ASP A 290 -23.60 -2.69 3.78
C ASP A 290 -22.92 -1.51 3.07
N ASP A 291 -21.64 -1.70 2.70
CA ASP A 291 -20.86 -0.64 2.09
C ASP A 291 -21.36 -0.40 0.66
N PRO A 292 -21.48 0.87 0.22
CA PRO A 292 -21.88 1.16 -1.15
C PRO A 292 -20.86 0.59 -2.13
N VAL A 293 -21.35 -0.04 -3.20
CA VAL A 293 -20.49 -0.48 -4.30
C VAL A 293 -19.86 0.71 -5.02
N ARG A 294 -18.66 0.51 -5.55
CA ARG A 294 -17.92 1.48 -6.34
C ARG A 294 -17.42 0.81 -7.61
N THR A 295 -17.01 1.60 -8.59
CA THR A 295 -16.39 1.10 -9.82
C THR A 295 -14.90 1.43 -9.82
N ASP A 296 -14.08 0.47 -10.23
CA ASP A 296 -12.63 0.61 -10.35
C ASP A 296 -12.12 -0.10 -11.61
N ILE A 297 -10.88 0.15 -12.03
CA ILE A 297 -10.26 -0.54 -13.16
C ILE A 297 -9.45 -1.73 -12.65
N ILE A 298 -9.89 -2.94 -13.00
CA ILE A 298 -9.20 -4.21 -12.71
C ILE A 298 -8.92 -4.91 -14.04
N GLY A 299 -7.67 -5.31 -14.28
CA GLY A 299 -7.29 -5.96 -15.53
C GLY A 299 -7.65 -5.17 -16.80
N GLY A 300 -7.66 -3.83 -16.71
CA GLY A 300 -8.00 -2.94 -17.82
C GLY A 300 -9.49 -2.75 -18.11
N ARG A 301 -10.42 -3.32 -17.31
CA ARG A 301 -11.86 -3.09 -17.43
C ARG A 301 -12.46 -2.46 -16.16
N PRO A 302 -13.55 -1.69 -16.28
CA PRO A 302 -14.34 -1.29 -15.13
C PRO A 302 -14.94 -2.52 -14.45
N VAL A 303 -14.84 -2.56 -13.12
CA VAL A 303 -15.39 -3.58 -12.23
C VAL A 303 -16.12 -2.89 -11.11
N THR A 304 -17.38 -3.27 -10.89
CA THR A 304 -18.19 -2.70 -9.80
C THR A 304 -18.29 -3.68 -8.64
N ALA A 305 -17.87 -3.30 -7.44
CA ALA A 305 -17.93 -4.14 -6.25
C ALA A 305 -17.81 -3.30 -4.96
N GLN A 306 -17.90 -3.92 -3.79
CA GLN A 306 -17.58 -3.24 -2.54
C GLN A 306 -16.08 -2.86 -2.49
N PRO A 307 -15.71 -1.78 -1.79
CA PRO A 307 -14.31 -1.33 -1.71
C PRO A 307 -13.32 -2.41 -1.27
N VAL A 308 -13.72 -3.30 -0.36
CA VAL A 308 -12.87 -4.40 0.12
C VAL A 308 -12.56 -5.42 -0.99
N VAL A 309 -13.54 -5.73 -1.85
CA VAL A 309 -13.36 -6.63 -2.99
C VAL A 309 -12.52 -5.95 -4.08
N LEU A 310 -12.76 -4.68 -4.37
CA LEU A 310 -11.96 -3.91 -5.34
C LEU A 310 -10.49 -3.84 -4.92
N MET A 311 -10.21 -3.61 -3.63
CA MET A 311 -8.86 -3.62 -3.09
C MET A 311 -8.20 -5.00 -3.25
N ALA A 312 -8.91 -6.08 -2.86
CA ALA A 312 -8.41 -7.45 -3.02
C ALA A 312 -8.10 -7.77 -4.49
N LEU A 313 -8.97 -7.37 -5.42
CA LEU A 313 -8.77 -7.55 -6.85
C LEU A 313 -7.59 -6.76 -7.40
N ARG A 314 -7.39 -5.51 -6.97
CA ARG A 314 -6.21 -4.71 -7.36
C ARG A 314 -4.91 -5.38 -6.96
N LEU A 315 -4.85 -5.87 -5.73
CA LEU A 315 -3.68 -6.54 -5.20
C LEU A 315 -3.43 -7.89 -5.91
N ALA A 316 -4.49 -8.68 -6.11
CA ALA A 316 -4.44 -9.93 -6.84
C ALA A 316 -4.00 -9.74 -8.30
N ASP A 317 -4.59 -8.78 -9.03
CA ASP A 317 -4.26 -8.46 -10.42
C ASP A 317 -2.81 -8.00 -10.57
N ARG A 318 -2.34 -7.15 -9.65
CA ARG A 318 -0.94 -6.71 -9.64
C ARG A 318 0.02 -7.90 -9.50
N ASP A 319 -0.22 -8.76 -8.51
CA ASP A 319 0.68 -9.87 -8.22
C ASP A 319 0.61 -10.96 -9.29
N PHE A 320 -0.59 -11.22 -9.82
CA PHE A 320 -0.81 -12.09 -10.97
C PHE A 320 -0.04 -11.59 -12.19
N TYR A 321 -0.18 -10.31 -12.53
CA TYR A 321 0.54 -9.69 -13.64
C TYR A 321 2.06 -9.72 -13.47
N ILE A 322 2.58 -9.49 -12.26
CA ILE A 322 4.03 -9.61 -11.99
C ILE A 322 4.52 -11.04 -12.29
N ALA A 323 3.72 -12.05 -11.97
CA ALA A 323 4.11 -13.44 -12.11
C ALA A 323 3.93 -13.99 -13.54
N THR A 324 2.87 -13.59 -14.24
CA THR A 324 2.47 -14.20 -15.53
C THR A 324 2.61 -13.25 -16.72
N GLY A 325 2.62 -11.93 -16.48
CA GLY A 325 2.46 -10.92 -17.52
C GLY A 325 1.02 -10.77 -18.04
N GLU A 326 0.05 -11.48 -17.43
CA GLU A 326 -1.36 -11.43 -17.77
C GLU A 326 -2.18 -10.74 -16.68
N HIS A 327 -3.33 -10.18 -17.04
CA HIS A 327 -4.26 -9.55 -16.10
C HIS A 327 -5.39 -10.50 -15.70
N LEU A 328 -6.02 -10.23 -14.55
CA LEU A 328 -7.30 -10.86 -14.21
C LEU A 328 -8.36 -10.49 -15.25
N VAL A 329 -9.05 -11.51 -15.76
CA VAL A 329 -10.15 -11.31 -16.69
C VAL A 329 -11.47 -11.48 -15.94
N VAL A 330 -11.92 -10.38 -15.32
CA VAL A 330 -13.24 -10.33 -14.67
C VAL A 330 -14.31 -10.38 -15.76
N ILE A 331 -15.26 -11.30 -15.66
CA ILE A 331 -16.38 -11.44 -16.63
C ILE A 331 -17.71 -11.01 -16.04
N SER A 332 -17.84 -11.04 -14.71
CA SER A 332 -19.04 -10.66 -13.98
C SER A 332 -18.63 -10.08 -12.63
N ASP A 333 -19.32 -9.03 -12.18
CA ASP A 333 -19.07 -8.36 -10.91
C ASP A 333 -20.40 -7.99 -10.24
N TYR A 334 -20.58 -6.77 -9.73
CA TYR A 334 -21.86 -6.37 -9.14
C TYR A 334 -23.02 -6.53 -10.14
N ARG A 335 -24.14 -7.04 -9.63
CA ARG A 335 -25.40 -7.14 -10.36
C ARG A 335 -26.54 -6.65 -9.49
N SER A 336 -27.50 -5.94 -10.04
CA SER A 336 -28.73 -5.58 -9.33
C SER A 336 -29.62 -6.80 -9.08
N VAL A 337 -30.60 -6.65 -8.20
CA VAL A 337 -31.60 -7.70 -7.92
C VAL A 337 -32.39 -8.04 -9.18
N GLU A 338 -32.71 -7.02 -9.98
CA GLU A 338 -33.38 -7.16 -11.26
C GLU A 338 -32.53 -7.94 -12.28
N GLU A 339 -31.24 -7.61 -12.41
CA GLU A 339 -30.31 -8.33 -13.30
C GLU A 339 -30.14 -9.80 -12.86
N GLN A 340 -30.05 -10.05 -11.54
CA GLN A 340 -30.00 -11.41 -11.01
C GLN A 340 -31.28 -12.20 -11.34
N ARG A 341 -32.45 -11.54 -11.32
CA ARG A 341 -33.74 -12.13 -11.71
C ARG A 341 -33.76 -12.48 -13.20
N GLU A 342 -33.34 -11.55 -14.06
CA GLU A 342 -33.28 -11.77 -15.51
C GLU A 342 -32.36 -12.94 -15.87
N ILE A 343 -31.19 -13.04 -15.25
CA ILE A 343 -30.25 -14.16 -15.46
C ILE A 343 -30.88 -15.48 -15.01
N ARG A 344 -31.56 -15.48 -13.86
CA ARG A 344 -32.26 -16.67 -13.36
C ARG A 344 -33.40 -17.10 -14.31
N GLU A 345 -34.16 -16.16 -14.86
CA GLU A 345 -35.19 -16.42 -15.88
C GLU A 345 -34.57 -16.95 -17.19
N GLU A 346 -33.43 -16.42 -17.63
CA GLU A 346 -32.68 -16.89 -18.81
C GLU A 346 -32.26 -18.36 -18.65
N PHE A 347 -31.88 -18.77 -17.44
CA PHE A 347 -31.60 -20.17 -17.11
C PHE A 347 -32.85 -21.05 -16.94
N GLY A 348 -34.05 -20.53 -17.18
CA GLY A 348 -35.30 -21.29 -17.21
C GLY A 348 -35.94 -21.55 -15.85
N TYR A 349 -35.58 -20.78 -14.81
CA TYR A 349 -36.22 -20.87 -13.50
C TYR A 349 -37.52 -20.05 -13.50
N THR A 350 -38.64 -20.71 -13.21
CA THR A 350 -39.96 -20.06 -13.20
C THR A 350 -40.46 -19.65 -11.81
N ASP A 351 -39.75 -20.01 -10.74
CA ASP A 351 -40.05 -19.67 -9.35
C ASP A 351 -38.81 -19.78 -8.42
N ASP A 352 -39.01 -19.58 -7.11
CA ASP A 352 -38.00 -19.78 -6.08
C ASP A 352 -37.65 -21.27 -5.85
N SER A 353 -38.31 -22.21 -6.54
CA SER A 353 -38.00 -23.63 -6.38
C SER A 353 -36.69 -23.98 -7.07
N GLN A 354 -35.92 -24.87 -6.44
CA GLN A 354 -34.75 -25.48 -7.05
C GLN A 354 -35.20 -26.24 -8.31
N PRO A 355 -34.45 -26.15 -9.44
CA PRO A 355 -34.84 -26.83 -10.65
C PRO A 355 -34.85 -28.33 -10.36
N SER A 356 -35.98 -28.99 -10.59
CA SER A 356 -36.17 -30.42 -10.32
C SER A 356 -35.38 -31.34 -11.27
N GLY A 357 -34.36 -30.82 -11.94
CA GLY A 357 -33.55 -31.52 -12.94
C GLY A 357 -32.18 -31.87 -12.41
N THR A 358 -31.87 -33.17 -12.35
CA THR A 358 -30.57 -33.77 -11.97
C THR A 358 -29.44 -33.53 -12.98
N GLY A 359 -29.46 -32.41 -13.71
CA GLY A 359 -28.46 -32.10 -14.73
C GLY A 359 -28.02 -30.63 -14.67
N GLY A 360 -26.90 -30.37 -14.02
CA GLY A 360 -25.96 -29.29 -14.37
C GLY A 360 -26.37 -27.82 -14.23
N HIS A 361 -27.61 -27.48 -13.85
CA HIS A 361 -28.11 -26.10 -13.94
C HIS A 361 -28.40 -25.45 -12.59
N SER A 362 -27.48 -25.47 -11.62
CA SER A 362 -27.62 -24.74 -10.35
C SER A 362 -26.61 -23.58 -10.23
N LEU A 363 -26.51 -22.72 -11.25
CA LEU A 363 -25.49 -21.66 -11.32
C LEU A 363 -25.99 -20.26 -10.93
N ALA A 364 -27.31 -20.01 -10.96
CA ALA A 364 -27.86 -18.70 -10.63
C ALA A 364 -28.55 -18.72 -9.25
N ALA A 365 -27.94 -18.04 -8.27
CA ALA A 365 -28.56 -17.82 -6.97
C ALA A 365 -29.93 -17.11 -7.11
N PRO A 366 -30.90 -17.37 -6.23
CA PRO A 366 -32.14 -16.61 -6.19
C PRO A 366 -31.89 -15.10 -6.00
N PRO A 367 -32.71 -14.21 -6.59
CA PRO A 367 -32.64 -12.78 -6.31
C PRO A 367 -32.76 -12.48 -4.81
N GLY A 368 -31.98 -11.53 -4.32
CA GLY A 368 -31.79 -11.16 -2.92
C GLY A 368 -30.85 -12.09 -2.15
N LYS A 369 -30.25 -13.10 -2.80
CA LYS A 369 -29.35 -14.08 -2.17
C LYS A 369 -27.97 -14.15 -2.81
N SER A 370 -27.77 -13.58 -4.00
CA SER A 370 -26.49 -13.58 -4.69
C SER A 370 -25.49 -12.66 -4.01
N PHE A 371 -24.24 -13.10 -3.89
CA PHE A 371 -23.16 -12.23 -3.42
C PHE A 371 -22.77 -11.15 -4.45
N HIS A 372 -23.10 -11.35 -5.73
CA HIS A 372 -22.98 -10.29 -6.74
C HIS A 372 -23.91 -9.11 -6.44
N GLU A 373 -25.11 -9.36 -5.90
CA GLU A 373 -26.05 -8.31 -5.48
C GLU A 373 -25.53 -7.44 -4.34
N LYS A 374 -24.55 -7.95 -3.60
CA LYS A 374 -23.90 -7.24 -2.51
C LYS A 374 -22.59 -6.60 -2.93
N GLY A 375 -22.13 -6.83 -4.17
CA GLY A 375 -20.79 -6.45 -4.63
C GLY A 375 -19.67 -7.21 -3.90
N LEU A 376 -19.95 -8.43 -3.45
CA LEU A 376 -19.02 -9.27 -2.68
C LEU A 376 -18.47 -10.46 -3.47
N ALA A 377 -18.93 -10.64 -4.71
CA ALA A 377 -18.50 -11.71 -5.60
C ALA A 377 -18.12 -11.19 -6.99
N VAL A 378 -17.27 -11.96 -7.66
CA VAL A 378 -16.80 -11.73 -9.02
C VAL A 378 -16.57 -13.07 -9.71
N ASP A 379 -16.78 -13.11 -11.03
CA ASP A 379 -16.46 -14.27 -11.85
C ASP A 379 -15.22 -13.95 -12.68
N ILE A 380 -14.24 -14.88 -12.70
CA ILE A 380 -12.93 -14.74 -13.32
C ILE A 380 -12.78 -15.78 -14.43
N GLN A 381 -12.50 -15.35 -15.66
CA GLN A 381 -12.35 -16.25 -16.81
C GLN A 381 -11.06 -17.08 -16.74
N ASN A 382 -9.93 -16.46 -16.38
CA ASN A 382 -8.62 -17.12 -16.26
C ASN A 382 -8.35 -17.61 -14.82
N TRP A 383 -9.38 -18.12 -14.16
CA TRP A 383 -9.34 -18.51 -12.75
C TRP A 383 -8.29 -19.56 -12.41
N GLU A 384 -8.02 -20.52 -13.30
CA GLU A 384 -7.08 -21.63 -13.03
C GLU A 384 -5.68 -21.13 -12.65
N MET A 385 -5.23 -20.04 -13.26
CA MET A 385 -3.94 -19.42 -12.95
C MET A 385 -4.06 -18.31 -11.89
N ALA A 386 -5.21 -17.65 -11.83
CA ALA A 386 -5.45 -16.52 -10.93
C ALA A 386 -5.77 -16.94 -9.49
N GLU A 387 -6.28 -18.15 -9.27
CA GLU A 387 -6.80 -18.64 -8.00
C GLU A 387 -5.83 -18.43 -6.81
N PRO A 388 -4.52 -18.78 -6.89
CA PRO A 388 -3.60 -18.57 -5.76
C PRO A 388 -3.46 -17.09 -5.37
N TYR A 389 -3.56 -16.18 -6.34
CA TYR A 389 -3.43 -14.74 -6.11
C TYR A 389 -4.73 -14.17 -5.53
N LEU A 390 -5.89 -14.65 -5.99
CA LEU A 390 -7.20 -14.28 -5.45
C LEU A 390 -7.33 -14.74 -3.98
N GLN A 391 -6.97 -15.99 -3.70
CA GLN A 391 -7.03 -16.58 -2.36
C GLN A 391 -6.10 -15.86 -1.37
N ALA A 392 -4.91 -15.44 -1.80
CA ALA A 392 -3.97 -14.67 -0.98
C ALA A 392 -4.57 -13.36 -0.44
N TYR A 393 -5.59 -12.82 -1.12
CA TYR A 393 -6.30 -11.60 -0.74
C TYR A 393 -7.75 -11.84 -0.27
N GLY A 394 -8.07 -13.08 0.13
CA GLY A 394 -9.33 -13.41 0.78
C GLY A 394 -10.52 -13.64 -0.17
N LEU A 395 -10.29 -13.64 -1.48
CA LEU A 395 -11.28 -14.04 -2.48
C LEU A 395 -11.17 -15.56 -2.66
N VAL A 396 -12.18 -16.28 -2.19
CA VAL A 396 -12.16 -17.74 -2.16
C VAL A 396 -13.13 -18.26 -3.21
N GLY A 397 -12.66 -19.20 -4.04
CA GLY A 397 -13.49 -19.99 -4.96
C GLY A 397 -13.84 -21.35 -4.33
N GLY A 398 -14.55 -22.21 -5.06
CA GLY A 398 -14.82 -23.58 -4.59
C GLY A 398 -16.22 -24.13 -4.85
N ILE A 399 -17.06 -23.42 -5.62
CA ILE A 399 -18.30 -24.01 -6.12
C ILE A 399 -17.91 -25.02 -7.20
N GLU A 400 -18.13 -26.31 -6.96
CA GLU A 400 -17.63 -27.42 -7.81
C GLU A 400 -17.99 -27.24 -9.29
N ASN A 401 -19.19 -26.71 -9.56
CA ASN A 401 -19.73 -26.44 -10.89
C ASN A 401 -19.55 -25.00 -11.37
N ASP A 402 -18.94 -24.13 -10.56
CA ASP A 402 -18.70 -22.72 -10.87
C ASP A 402 -17.32 -22.27 -10.38
N ARG A 403 -16.29 -22.86 -10.98
CA ARG A 403 -14.90 -22.66 -10.55
C ARG A 403 -14.34 -21.27 -10.85
N GLY A 404 -15.01 -20.53 -11.73
CA GLY A 404 -14.68 -19.13 -12.02
C GLY A 404 -15.21 -18.16 -10.97
N HIS A 405 -16.10 -18.61 -10.08
CA HIS A 405 -16.72 -17.76 -9.08
C HIS A 405 -15.85 -17.59 -7.84
N PHE A 406 -15.55 -16.34 -7.50
CA PHE A 406 -14.82 -15.97 -6.29
C PHE A 406 -15.60 -14.95 -5.49
N SER A 407 -15.63 -15.14 -4.18
CA SER A 407 -16.32 -14.21 -3.31
C SER A 407 -15.59 -14.02 -2.00
N MET A 408 -15.84 -12.88 -1.38
CA MET A 408 -15.40 -12.59 -0.03
C MET A 408 -16.57 -12.92 0.91
N GLY A 409 -16.36 -13.90 1.79
CA GLY A 409 -17.29 -14.27 2.87
C GLY A 409 -18.44 -15.22 2.56
N GLU A 410 -18.68 -15.60 1.31
CA GLU A 410 -19.64 -16.68 1.01
C GLU A 410 -19.02 -18.04 1.36
N MET A 411 -17.83 -18.30 0.81
CA MET A 411 -17.07 -19.54 1.03
C MET A 411 -16.08 -19.43 2.20
N ASN A 412 -15.86 -18.21 2.72
CA ASN A 412 -15.06 -17.97 3.92
C ASN A 412 -15.74 -16.95 4.85
N PRO A 413 -16.87 -17.30 5.48
CA PRO A 413 -17.67 -16.36 6.26
C PRO A 413 -16.91 -15.75 7.47
N GLY A 414 -15.78 -16.33 7.89
CA GLY A 414 -14.94 -15.77 8.95
C GLY A 414 -14.31 -14.41 8.62
N ILE A 415 -14.13 -14.06 7.34
CA ILE A 415 -13.38 -12.87 6.93
C ILE A 415 -14.04 -11.55 7.34
N PHE A 416 -15.37 -11.46 7.24
CA PHE A 416 -16.08 -10.23 7.64
C PHE A 416 -16.14 -10.02 9.14
N ARG A 417 -15.98 -11.08 9.95
CA ARG A 417 -15.90 -10.94 11.40
C ARG A 417 -14.64 -10.17 11.80
N GLN A 418 -13.53 -10.44 11.13
CA GLN A 418 -12.27 -9.73 11.35
C GLN A 418 -12.43 -8.25 10.99
N VAL A 419 -12.98 -7.98 9.81
CA VAL A 419 -13.28 -6.61 9.35
C VAL A 419 -14.25 -5.87 10.28
N ALA A 420 -15.31 -6.54 10.77
CA ALA A 420 -16.30 -5.96 11.67
C ALA A 420 -15.75 -5.65 13.07
N LEU A 421 -14.88 -6.53 13.61
CA LEU A 421 -14.19 -6.29 14.88
C LEU A 421 -13.24 -5.09 14.76
N ALA A 422 -12.44 -5.04 13.69
CA ALA A 422 -11.56 -3.91 13.40
C ALA A 422 -12.32 -2.57 13.30
N ARG A 423 -13.48 -2.56 12.63
CA ARG A 423 -14.36 -1.38 12.53
C ARG A 423 -14.94 -0.96 13.87
N ARG A 424 -15.37 -1.91 14.71
CA ARG A 424 -15.94 -1.62 16.02
C ARG A 424 -14.89 -1.04 16.96
N GLU A 425 -13.68 -1.59 16.95
CA GLU A 425 -12.56 -1.06 17.72
C GLU A 425 -12.18 0.36 17.28
N ARG A 426 -12.16 0.62 15.96
CA ARG A 426 -11.96 1.97 15.43
C ARG A 426 -13.01 2.97 15.92
N LYS A 427 -14.31 2.62 15.82
CA LYS A 427 -15.40 3.49 16.31
C LYS A 427 -15.39 3.70 17.83
N MET A 428 -14.88 2.74 18.59
CA MET A 428 -14.70 2.89 20.05
C MET A 428 -13.58 3.88 20.35
N LYS A 429 -12.43 3.73 19.68
CA LYS A 429 -11.27 4.64 19.84
C LYS A 429 -11.60 6.06 19.40
N GLU A 430 -12.34 6.23 18.31
CA GLU A 430 -12.83 7.54 17.84
C GLU A 430 -13.86 8.20 18.78
N ARG A 431 -14.47 7.45 19.71
CA ARG A 431 -15.37 8.00 20.75
C ARG A 431 -14.65 8.29 22.06
N GLU A 432 -13.50 7.66 22.28
CA GLU A 432 -12.66 7.85 23.47
C GLU A 432 -11.64 8.99 23.30
N ALA A 433 -11.26 9.30 22.06
CA ALA A 433 -10.52 10.50 21.67
C ALA A 433 -11.47 11.70 21.49
#